data_AF-L7LN63-F1
#
_entry.id   AF-L7LN63-F1
#
_cell.length_a   1.000
_cell.length_b   1.000
_cell.length_c   1.000
_cell.angle_alpha   90.00
_cell.angle_beta   90.00
_cell.angle_gamma   90.00
#
_symmetry.space_group_name_H-M   'P 1'
#
loop_
_entity.id
_entity.type
_entity.pdbx_description
1 polymer ?
#
loop_
_entity_poly.entity_id
_entity_poly.type
_entity_poly.pdbx_seq_one_letter_code
_entity_poly.pdbx_strand_id
1 'polypeptide(L)'
;MKKTTTAVVLAGTLLAVTACSAPATESAAARCPAAEQLAAALHTRFSVTTAVTDGAEGGVEQGRSVAALVPADGATPGGVGDQIARRGRADDRSEYVMWNRTYWPAGSKRGTTIEDRGNATLNAVDHVRIVIDRTKCMETR
;
A
#
# COMPACT_ATOMS: atom_id res chain seq x y z
N MET A 1 -56.50 32.63 37.44
CA MET A 1 -55.81 31.58 38.21
C MET A 1 -54.51 31.23 37.50
N LYS A 2 -53.38 31.36 38.20
CA LYS A 2 -52.01 31.15 37.70
C LYS A 2 -51.71 29.67 37.51
N LYS A 3 -51.04 29.29 36.41
CA LYS A 3 -50.05 28.20 36.39
C LYS A 3 -48.94 28.54 35.39
N THR A 4 -47.84 29.04 35.93
CA THR A 4 -46.55 29.24 35.27
C THR A 4 -45.82 27.91 35.32
N THR A 5 -45.48 27.32 34.17
CA THR A 5 -44.65 26.10 34.11
C THR A 5 -43.23 26.52 33.77
N THR A 6 -42.37 26.46 34.79
CA THR A 6 -40.93 26.68 34.70
C THR A 6 -40.26 25.53 33.96
N ALA A 7 -39.62 25.80 32.82
CA ALA A 7 -38.71 24.86 32.19
C ALA A 7 -37.32 25.01 32.81
N VAL A 8 -36.83 23.94 33.42
CA VAL A 8 -35.46 23.83 33.94
C VAL A 8 -34.51 23.64 32.76
N VAL A 9 -33.66 24.63 32.49
CA VAL A 9 -32.54 24.50 31.56
C VAL A 9 -31.41 23.77 32.29
N LEU A 10 -31.21 22.48 31.98
CA LEU A 10 -30.01 21.77 32.41
C LEU A 10 -28.82 22.30 31.61
N ALA A 11 -27.93 23.00 32.33
CA ALA A 11 -26.60 23.36 31.86
C ALA A 11 -25.76 22.08 31.67
N GLY A 12 -25.71 21.59 30.43
CA GLY A 12 -24.76 20.56 30.02
C GLY A 12 -23.42 21.20 29.69
N THR A 13 -22.46 21.05 30.60
CA THR A 13 -21.05 21.40 30.39
C THR A 13 -20.50 20.64 29.19
N LEU A 14 -20.26 21.34 28.08
CA LEU A 14 -19.41 20.83 26.99
C LEU A 14 -17.98 20.74 27.51
N LEU A 15 -17.55 19.53 27.91
CA LEU A 15 -16.12 19.23 27.97
C LEU A 15 -15.59 19.27 26.53
N ALA A 16 -14.91 20.35 26.18
CA ALA A 16 -14.04 20.38 25.02
C ALA A 16 -12.92 19.37 25.27
N VAL A 17 -13.02 18.19 24.66
CA VAL A 17 -11.89 17.26 24.57
C VAL A 17 -10.88 17.96 23.68
N THR A 18 -9.88 18.57 24.31
CA THR A 18 -8.71 19.10 23.64
C THR A 18 -8.05 17.94 22.93
N ALA A 19 -8.31 17.81 21.63
CA ALA A 19 -7.57 16.91 20.77
C ALA A 19 -6.10 17.32 20.90
N CYS A 20 -5.31 16.44 21.51
CA CYS A 20 -3.86 16.49 21.46
C CYS A 20 -3.50 16.42 19.97
N SER A 21 -3.29 17.58 19.35
CA SER A 21 -2.74 17.67 18.01
C SER A 21 -1.28 17.29 18.16
N ALA A 22 -1.01 15.98 18.08
CA ALA A 22 0.34 15.51 17.88
C ALA A 22 0.88 16.23 16.64
N PRO A 23 2.10 16.80 16.68
CA PRO A 23 2.66 17.41 15.49
C PRO A 23 2.72 16.34 14.41
N ALA A 24 1.97 16.56 13.32
CA ALA A 24 2.11 15.82 12.09
C ALA A 24 3.57 15.95 11.70
N THR A 25 4.32 14.88 11.93
CA THR A 25 5.74 14.84 11.62
C THR A 25 5.82 14.85 10.10
N GLU A 26 6.33 15.95 9.55
CA GLU A 26 6.70 16.11 8.15
C GLU A 26 7.69 15.02 7.73
N SER A 27 7.15 13.89 7.26
CA SER A 27 7.54 13.23 6.00
C SER A 27 6.55 12.11 5.71
N ALA A 28 5.27 12.47 5.58
CA ALA A 28 4.42 11.74 4.67
C ALA A 28 4.92 12.11 3.26
N ALA A 29 5.94 11.42 2.75
CA ALA A 29 6.18 11.44 1.32
C ALA A 29 4.82 11.19 0.66
N ALA A 30 4.37 12.12 -0.19
CA ALA A 30 3.02 12.10 -0.72
C ALA A 30 2.73 10.71 -1.31
N ARG A 31 1.86 9.95 -0.66
CA ARG A 31 1.58 8.58 -1.07
C ARG A 31 0.97 8.61 -2.46
N CYS A 32 1.50 7.79 -3.34
CA CYS A 32 1.07 7.66 -4.71
C CYS A 32 -0.37 7.12 -4.75
N PRO A 33 -1.37 7.88 -5.20
CA PRO A 33 -2.75 7.40 -5.28
C PRO A 33 -2.88 6.15 -6.15
N ALA A 34 -2.08 6.02 -7.20
CA ALA A 34 -2.04 4.81 -8.03
C ALA A 34 -1.55 3.57 -7.26
N ALA A 35 -0.61 3.73 -6.32
CA ALA A 35 -0.14 2.64 -5.46
C ALA A 35 -1.23 2.25 -4.45
N GLU A 36 -1.92 3.21 -3.85
CA GLU A 36 -3.04 2.97 -2.93
C GLU A 36 -4.20 2.25 -3.65
N GLN A 37 -4.55 2.68 -4.87
CA GLN A 37 -5.56 2.02 -5.70
C GLN A 37 -5.16 0.58 -6.06
N LEU A 38 -3.89 0.35 -6.42
CA LEU A 38 -3.40 -0.98 -6.71
C LEU A 38 -3.44 -1.87 -5.46
N ALA A 39 -2.99 -1.37 -4.31
CA ALA A 39 -3.04 -2.09 -3.04
C ALA A 39 -4.49 -2.53 -2.72
N ALA A 40 -5.45 -1.59 -2.79
CA ALA A 40 -6.86 -1.90 -2.59
C ALA A 40 -7.37 -2.95 -3.59
N ALA A 41 -7.05 -2.82 -4.88
CA ALA A 41 -7.47 -3.78 -5.90
C ALA A 41 -6.90 -5.19 -5.66
N LEU A 42 -5.65 -5.30 -5.23
CA LEU A 42 -5.00 -6.58 -4.91
C LEU A 42 -5.64 -7.21 -3.67
N HIS A 43 -5.89 -6.42 -2.62
CA HIS A 43 -6.59 -6.88 -1.42
C HIS A 43 -7.98 -7.44 -1.77
N THR A 44 -8.78 -6.68 -2.53
CA THR A 44 -10.13 -7.11 -2.95
C THR A 44 -10.08 -8.37 -3.84
N ARG A 45 -9.11 -8.47 -4.76
CA ARG A 45 -9.08 -9.57 -5.74
C ARG A 45 -8.50 -10.87 -5.19
N PHE A 46 -7.51 -10.79 -4.31
CA PHE A 46 -6.73 -11.93 -3.86
C PHE A 46 -6.87 -12.21 -2.35
N SER A 47 -7.57 -11.35 -1.61
CA SER A 47 -7.77 -11.46 -0.16
C SER A 47 -6.46 -11.54 0.63
N VAL A 48 -5.41 -10.87 0.13
CA VAL A 48 -4.10 -10.78 0.77
C VAL A 48 -3.94 -9.46 1.51
N THR A 49 -3.11 -9.44 2.55
CA THR A 49 -2.69 -8.19 3.18
C THR A 49 -1.82 -7.39 2.22
N THR A 50 -2.12 -6.11 2.04
CA THR A 50 -1.37 -5.20 1.19
C THR A 50 -0.98 -3.95 1.94
N ALA A 51 0.20 -3.40 1.65
CA ALA A 51 0.64 -2.11 2.17
C ALA A 51 1.31 -1.30 1.08
N VAL A 52 1.09 0.03 1.10
CA VAL A 52 1.98 0.97 0.42
C VAL A 52 3.16 1.23 1.35
N THR A 53 4.37 1.08 0.81
CA THR A 53 5.64 1.10 1.52
C THR A 53 6.62 2.03 0.81
N ASP A 54 7.68 2.43 1.51
CA ASP A 54 8.74 3.26 0.95
C ASP A 54 9.83 2.46 0.21
N GLY A 55 9.57 1.17 0.00
CA GLY A 55 10.53 0.23 -0.56
C GLY A 55 11.54 -0.27 0.47
N ALA A 56 12.60 -0.91 -0.02
CA ALA A 56 13.60 -1.59 0.84
C ALA A 56 14.99 -0.96 0.80
N GLU A 57 15.21 0.07 -0.03
CA GLU A 57 16.47 0.83 -0.06
C GLU A 57 16.22 2.34 -0.04
N GLY A 58 16.65 3.00 1.04
CA GLY A 58 16.94 4.45 1.06
C GLY A 58 15.80 5.41 0.72
N GLY A 59 14.55 4.95 0.65
CA GLY A 59 13.39 5.79 0.33
C GLY A 59 13.23 6.16 -1.15
N VAL A 60 13.91 5.49 -2.08
CA VAL A 60 13.79 5.78 -3.53
C VAL A 60 12.36 5.51 -4.04
N GLU A 61 11.65 4.60 -3.39
CA GLU A 61 10.29 4.16 -3.71
C GLU A 61 9.22 4.76 -2.79
N GLN A 62 9.59 5.79 -2.01
CA GLN A 62 8.74 6.44 -1.00
C GLN A 62 7.29 6.61 -1.47
N GLY A 63 6.36 5.95 -0.78
CA GLY A 63 4.93 6.00 -1.06
C GLY A 63 4.45 5.41 -2.41
N ARG A 64 5.31 4.73 -3.18
CA ARG A 64 4.99 4.18 -4.53
C ARG A 64 5.06 2.66 -4.61
N SER A 65 5.60 1.99 -3.59
CA SER A 65 5.82 0.55 -3.59
C SER A 65 4.68 -0.17 -2.90
N VAL A 66 4.03 -1.10 -3.58
CA VAL A 66 2.99 -1.97 -3.02
C VAL A 66 3.61 -3.30 -2.65
N ALA A 67 3.53 -3.66 -1.37
CA ALA A 67 3.85 -5.00 -0.87
C ALA A 67 2.55 -5.78 -0.66
N ALA A 68 2.40 -6.92 -1.34
CA ALA A 68 1.28 -7.84 -1.16
C ALA A 68 1.80 -9.13 -0.53
N LEU A 69 1.44 -9.40 0.72
CA LEU A 69 1.90 -10.57 1.47
C LEU A 69 1.37 -11.85 0.83
N VAL A 70 2.24 -12.82 0.62
CA VAL A 70 1.91 -14.12 0.05
C VAL A 70 1.86 -15.15 1.18
N PRO A 71 0.69 -15.78 1.44
CA PRO A 71 0.60 -16.92 2.34
C PRO A 71 1.59 -18.03 1.95
N ALA A 72 2.04 -18.82 2.92
CA ALA A 72 3.07 -19.85 2.68
C ALA A 72 2.67 -20.89 1.61
N ASP A 73 1.40 -21.28 1.56
CA ASP A 73 0.83 -22.16 0.52
C ASP A 73 0.68 -21.47 -0.85
N GLY A 74 0.61 -20.14 -0.83
CA GLY A 74 0.51 -19.26 -1.99
C GLY A 74 1.82 -19.02 -2.75
N ALA A 75 2.96 -19.46 -2.20
CA ALA A 75 4.29 -19.34 -2.81
C ALA A 75 4.65 -20.48 -3.78
N THR A 76 3.70 -21.38 -4.06
CA THR A 76 3.85 -22.48 -5.01
C THR A 76 3.74 -22.02 -6.47
N PRO A 77 4.33 -22.74 -7.45
CA PRO A 77 4.18 -22.41 -8.87
C PRO A 77 2.70 -22.33 -9.28
N GLY A 78 2.30 -21.22 -9.89
CA GLY A 78 0.91 -20.93 -10.25
C GLY A 78 0.03 -20.41 -9.09
N GLY A 79 0.55 -20.38 -7.87
CA GLY A 79 -0.11 -19.89 -6.66
C GLY A 79 -0.42 -18.40 -6.69
N VAL A 80 -0.92 -17.88 -5.56
CA VAL A 80 -1.39 -16.49 -5.47
C VAL A 80 -0.26 -15.48 -5.69
N GLY A 81 0.98 -15.79 -5.27
CA GLY A 81 2.14 -14.93 -5.52
C GLY A 81 2.39 -14.73 -7.02
N ASP A 82 2.36 -15.81 -7.79
CA ASP A 82 2.51 -15.74 -9.25
C ASP A 82 1.35 -15.00 -9.93
N GLN A 83 0.13 -15.12 -9.41
CA GLN A 83 -1.04 -14.40 -9.92
C GLN A 83 -0.96 -12.90 -9.66
N ILE A 84 -0.54 -12.50 -8.45
CA ILE A 84 -0.33 -11.11 -8.09
C ILE A 84 0.80 -10.52 -8.93
N ALA A 85 1.91 -11.24 -9.10
CA ALA A 85 3.02 -10.81 -9.94
C ALA A 85 2.57 -10.62 -11.41
N ARG A 86 1.77 -11.54 -11.96
CA ARG A 86 1.15 -11.37 -13.29
C ARG A 86 0.27 -10.14 -13.37
N ARG A 87 -0.55 -9.86 -12.34
CA ARG A 87 -1.41 -8.67 -12.29
C ARG A 87 -0.58 -7.39 -12.26
N GLY A 88 0.44 -7.31 -11.40
CA GLY A 88 1.34 -6.16 -11.33
C GLY A 88 2.05 -5.88 -12.65
N ARG A 89 2.49 -6.95 -13.35
CA ARG A 89 3.14 -6.83 -14.66
C ARG A 89 2.20 -6.36 -15.79
N ALA A 90 0.89 -6.58 -15.61
CA ALA A 90 -0.13 -6.14 -16.54
C ALA A 90 -0.67 -4.73 -16.22
N ASP A 91 -0.29 -4.15 -15.08
CA ASP A 91 -0.61 -2.76 -14.75
C ASP A 91 0.35 -1.83 -15.51
N ASP A 92 -0.20 -0.95 -16.34
CA ASP A 92 0.54 -0.02 -17.19
C ASP A 92 1.24 1.10 -16.41
N ARG A 93 0.95 1.21 -15.11
CA ARG A 93 1.58 2.16 -14.20
C ARG A 93 2.77 1.57 -13.46
N SER A 94 2.97 0.26 -13.51
CA SER A 94 4.10 -0.40 -12.85
C SER A 94 5.42 -0.04 -13.51
N GLU A 95 6.38 0.45 -12.73
CA GLU A 95 7.79 0.58 -13.09
C GLU A 95 8.47 -0.77 -13.12
N TYR A 96 8.18 -1.62 -12.12
CA TYR A 96 8.65 -3.00 -12.07
C TYR A 96 7.85 -3.85 -11.08
N VAL A 97 8.00 -5.18 -11.21
CA VAL A 97 7.50 -6.17 -10.26
C VAL A 97 8.65 -7.04 -9.78
N MET A 98 8.64 -7.42 -8.50
CA MET A 98 9.56 -8.39 -7.94
C MET A 98 8.81 -9.46 -7.14
N TRP A 99 9.15 -10.71 -7.40
CA TRP A 99 8.57 -11.87 -6.73
C TRP A 99 9.54 -13.05 -6.84
N ASN A 100 9.78 -13.73 -5.72
CA ASN A 100 10.59 -14.96 -5.66
C ASN A 100 11.92 -14.83 -6.42
N ARG A 101 12.73 -13.83 -6.04
CA ARG A 101 14.06 -13.54 -6.64
C ARG A 101 14.04 -13.20 -8.14
N THR A 102 12.87 -12.94 -8.70
CA THR A 102 12.73 -12.55 -10.10
C THR A 102 12.25 -11.11 -10.18
N TYR A 103 12.92 -10.32 -11.03
CA TYR A 103 12.61 -8.92 -11.28
C TYR A 103 12.10 -8.75 -12.72
N TRP A 104 10.98 -8.06 -12.87
CA TRP A 104 10.39 -7.73 -14.16
C TRP A 104 10.28 -6.21 -14.30
N PRO A 105 11.11 -5.55 -15.14
CA PRO A 105 10.90 -4.14 -15.45
C PRO A 105 9.62 -3.95 -16.27
N ALA A 106 9.05 -2.74 -16.23
CA ALA A 106 7.89 -2.33 -17.01
C ALA A 106 8.05 -2.70 -18.49
N GLY A 107 6.97 -3.19 -19.11
CA GLY A 107 6.97 -3.56 -20.53
C GLY A 107 7.76 -4.83 -20.88
N SER A 108 8.40 -5.49 -19.91
CA SER A 108 9.14 -6.73 -20.17
C SER A 108 8.25 -7.98 -20.16
N LYS A 109 8.36 -8.80 -21.21
CA LYS A 109 7.73 -10.13 -21.27
C LYS A 109 8.51 -11.18 -20.48
N ARG A 110 9.82 -10.96 -20.27
CA ARG A 110 10.75 -11.84 -19.55
C ARG A 110 11.38 -11.10 -18.38
N GLY A 111 11.40 -11.75 -17.21
CA GLY A 111 12.06 -11.22 -16.03
C GLY A 111 13.54 -11.58 -16.05
N THR A 112 14.35 -10.74 -15.40
CA THR A 112 15.73 -11.05 -15.09
C THR A 112 15.74 -11.69 -13.70
N THR A 113 16.35 -12.86 -13.57
CA THR A 113 16.66 -13.41 -12.25
C THR A 113 17.72 -12.51 -11.62
N ILE A 114 17.40 -11.86 -10.50
CA ILE A 114 18.42 -11.17 -9.70
C ILE A 114 18.93 -12.22 -8.73
N GLU A 115 20.17 -12.66 -8.96
CA GLU A 115 20.87 -13.49 -8.00
C GLU A 115 21.20 -12.64 -6.77
N ASP A 116 21.04 -13.31 -5.63
CA ASP A 116 21.10 -12.86 -4.25
C ASP A 116 21.88 -11.56 -3.96
N ARG A 117 21.15 -10.47 -3.62
CA ARG A 117 21.74 -9.28 -2.96
C ARG A 117 21.94 -9.47 -1.44
N GLY A 118 21.96 -10.72 -0.94
CA GLY A 118 22.23 -11.05 0.46
C GLY A 118 21.11 -10.67 1.43
N ASN A 119 19.89 -10.37 0.95
CA ASN A 119 18.78 -9.93 1.79
C ASN A 119 17.45 -10.50 1.30
N ALA A 120 16.87 -11.43 2.06
CA ALA A 120 15.62 -12.10 1.73
C ALA A 120 14.42 -11.14 1.60
N THR A 121 14.39 -10.05 2.39
CA THR A 121 13.36 -9.00 2.31
C THR A 121 13.50 -8.17 1.03
N LEU A 122 14.73 -7.97 0.54
CA LEU A 122 14.98 -7.42 -0.79
C LEU A 122 14.60 -8.39 -1.91
N ASN A 123 14.49 -9.69 -1.63
CA ASN A 123 14.23 -10.73 -2.62
C ASN A 123 12.73 -11.08 -2.78
N ALA A 124 11.83 -10.38 -2.07
CA ALA A 124 10.37 -10.50 -2.22
C ALA A 124 9.90 -11.97 -2.19
N VAL A 125 10.35 -12.73 -1.18
CA VAL A 125 10.08 -14.18 -1.05
C VAL A 125 8.77 -14.49 -0.33
N ASP A 126 8.32 -13.57 0.53
CA ASP A 126 7.10 -13.64 1.35
C ASP A 126 6.04 -12.61 0.93
N HIS A 127 6.39 -11.75 -0.03
CA HIS A 127 5.49 -10.75 -0.59
C HIS A 127 5.82 -10.51 -2.06
N VAL A 128 4.82 -10.15 -2.86
CA VAL A 128 5.05 -9.54 -4.17
C VAL A 128 5.27 -8.05 -3.98
N ARG A 129 6.31 -7.51 -4.58
CA ARG A 129 6.57 -6.07 -4.64
C ARG A 129 6.21 -5.54 -6.02
N ILE A 130 5.41 -4.48 -6.06
CA ILE A 130 5.04 -3.78 -7.30
C ILE A 130 5.33 -2.31 -7.09
N VAL A 131 6.21 -1.73 -7.89
CA VAL A 131 6.54 -0.31 -7.78
C VAL A 131 5.85 0.44 -8.90
N ILE A 132 5.13 1.50 -8.54
CA ILE A 132 4.49 2.40 -9.50
C ILE A 132 5.52 3.39 -10.04
N ASP A 133 5.52 3.58 -11.36
CA ASP A 133 6.31 4.59 -12.05
C ASP A 133 6.03 5.97 -11.45
N ARG A 134 7.10 6.69 -11.12
CA ARG A 134 7.03 8.01 -10.48
C ARG A 134 6.16 8.99 -11.25
N THR A 135 6.19 8.94 -12.58
CA THR A 135 5.38 9.81 -13.46
C THR A 135 3.89 9.47 -13.37
N LYS A 136 3.55 8.24 -13.01
CA LYS A 136 2.19 7.72 -12.89
C LYS A 136 1.56 7.93 -11.52
N CYS A 137 2.30 8.48 -10.57
CA CYS A 137 1.78 8.80 -9.26
C CYS A 137 0.90 10.06 -9.21
N MET A 138 0.93 10.91 -10.22
CA MET A 138 0.10 12.12 -10.25
C MET A 138 -1.11 12.00 -11.19
N GLU A 139 -1.26 10.88 -11.88
CA GLU A 139 -2.41 10.63 -12.77
C GLU A 139 -3.62 10.18 -11.93
N THR A 140 -4.39 11.14 -11.40
CA THR A 140 -5.77 10.87 -10.95
C THR A 140 -6.65 10.71 -12.19
N ARG A 141 -7.14 9.49 -12.45
CA ARG A 141 -8.23 9.25 -13.40
C ARG A 141 -9.57 9.67 -12.80
#